data_AF-A0A2T1FWC7-F1
#
_entry.id   AF-A0A2T1FWC7-F1
#
_cell.length_a   1.000
_cell.length_b   1.000
_cell.length_c   1.000
_cell.angle_alpha   90.00
_cell.angle_beta   90.00
_cell.angle_gamma   90.00
#
_symmetry.space_group_name_H-M   'P 1'
#
loop_
_entity.id
_entity.type
_entity.pdbx_description
1 polymer ?
#
loop_
_entity_poly.entity_id
_entity_poly.type
_entity_poly.pdbx_seq_one_letter_code
_entity_poly.pdbx_strand_id
1 'polypeptide(L)'
;MLTSCKQDPKTPETPAANSPDGTSSPMASKPDRNPPSGAESNSDLARPERAGANPIQLLQNPKIKSELQLTDDQVAKIKAVETDLLAQVTTASKSIKEENKKIEALPKDKQEGEKKKLATKIEEGAVALTKDSQSKMSKILKPEQEKRAKEILLQKFDFGIITKDDFATDLKLTDAQKKQLNDIVGQMRTKTIGAWEIPDREDATKRNKTLADNRKRMEAIMKESNQQAKAVLTPEQLKTLETLKGKPVSFSLADLK
;
A
#
# COMPACT_ATOMS: atom_id res chain seq x y z
N MET A 1 17.23 -54.88 -28.89
CA MET A 1 18.22 -55.21 -29.92
C MET A 1 18.24 -54.06 -30.93
N LEU A 2 19.42 -53.45 -31.15
CA LEU A 2 19.89 -52.73 -32.35
C LEU A 2 18.96 -51.61 -32.91
N THR A 3 19.35 -50.35 -33.16
CA THR A 3 20.66 -49.80 -33.51
C THR A 3 20.64 -48.28 -33.35
N SER A 4 21.81 -47.73 -33.03
CA SER A 4 22.18 -46.31 -32.96
C SER A 4 22.35 -45.70 -34.35
N CYS A 5 22.01 -44.43 -34.54
CA CYS A 5 22.61 -43.55 -35.56
C CYS A 5 22.64 -42.09 -35.08
N LYS A 6 23.86 -41.62 -34.81
CA LYS A 6 24.27 -40.21 -34.67
C LYS A 6 24.33 -39.54 -36.06
N GLN A 7 24.03 -38.24 -36.14
CA GLN A 7 24.74 -37.29 -37.02
C GLN A 7 24.36 -35.83 -36.66
N ASP A 8 25.35 -35.08 -36.17
CA ASP A 8 25.49 -33.61 -36.23
C ASP A 8 26.60 -33.30 -37.27
N PRO A 9 26.97 -32.05 -37.60
CA PRO A 9 26.24 -30.77 -37.71
C PRO A 9 26.53 -30.08 -39.09
N LYS A 10 25.86 -28.96 -39.41
CA LYS A 10 26.40 -28.00 -40.41
C LYS A 10 25.79 -26.59 -40.29
N THR A 11 26.64 -25.64 -39.90
CA THR A 11 26.48 -24.19 -40.12
C THR A 11 27.03 -23.84 -41.51
N PRO A 12 26.50 -22.79 -42.17
CA PRO A 12 27.43 -21.83 -42.78
C PRO A 12 26.98 -20.35 -42.71
N GLU A 13 27.99 -19.53 -42.44
CA GLU A 13 28.39 -18.26 -43.09
C GLU A 13 27.42 -17.06 -43.24
N THR A 14 27.86 -15.99 -42.59
CA THR A 14 27.62 -14.56 -42.86
C THR A 14 28.21 -14.11 -44.21
N PRO A 15 27.67 -13.04 -44.82
CA PRO A 15 28.55 -12.08 -45.48
C PRO A 15 28.32 -10.63 -45.02
N ALA A 16 29.41 -9.88 -45.01
CA ALA A 16 29.54 -8.51 -44.57
C ALA A 16 29.37 -7.49 -45.72
N ALA A 17 29.00 -6.28 -45.30
CA ALA A 17 29.43 -4.96 -45.77
C ALA A 17 29.14 -4.49 -47.21
N ASN A 18 28.49 -3.32 -47.29
CA ASN A 18 28.93 -2.19 -48.11
C ASN A 18 28.30 -0.87 -47.63
N SER A 19 29.16 0.08 -47.24
CA SER A 19 28.95 1.55 -47.28
C SER A 19 29.65 2.07 -48.57
N PRO A 20 29.37 3.27 -49.12
CA PRO A 20 29.77 4.55 -48.49
C PRO A 20 28.96 5.85 -48.84
N ASP A 21 29.14 6.83 -47.96
CA ASP A 21 29.38 8.29 -48.11
C ASP A 21 28.46 9.32 -48.81
N GLY A 22 28.39 10.48 -48.14
CA GLY A 22 28.23 11.85 -48.66
C GLY A 22 26.84 12.47 -48.43
N THR A 23 26.62 13.68 -47.90
CA THR A 23 27.45 14.88 -47.68
C THR A 23 26.63 15.93 -46.88
N SER A 24 27.29 16.69 -45.98
CA SER A 24 27.09 18.13 -45.59
C SER A 24 25.67 18.77 -45.69
N SER A 25 25.13 19.56 -44.75
CA SER A 25 25.67 20.59 -43.85
C SER A 25 24.50 21.24 -43.03
N PRO A 26 24.72 22.22 -42.13
CA PRO A 26 23.93 22.44 -40.93
C PRO A 26 22.81 23.50 -41.06
N MET A 27 21.73 23.34 -40.28
CA MET A 27 20.88 24.46 -39.87
C MET A 27 20.55 24.39 -38.38
N ALA A 28 21.03 25.40 -37.67
CA ALA A 28 20.53 25.79 -36.37
C ALA A 28 19.17 26.49 -36.55
N SER A 29 18.17 26.12 -35.74
CA SER A 29 17.22 27.07 -35.11
C SER A 29 16.14 26.34 -34.30
N LYS A 30 16.14 26.66 -33.00
CA LYS A 30 15.01 26.69 -32.04
C LYS A 30 14.36 25.36 -31.63
N PRO A 31 14.50 24.94 -30.36
CA PRO A 31 13.50 24.08 -29.74
C PRO A 31 12.34 24.93 -29.24
N ASP A 32 11.19 24.83 -29.92
CA ASP A 32 9.89 25.18 -29.35
C ASP A 32 9.68 24.33 -28.09
N ARG A 33 9.87 24.96 -26.94
CA ARG A 33 9.48 24.40 -25.64
C ARG A 33 7.97 24.50 -25.53
N ASN A 34 7.26 23.51 -26.07
CA ASN A 34 5.98 23.13 -25.47
C ASN A 34 6.28 22.68 -24.03
N PRO A 35 5.76 23.32 -22.98
CA PRO A 35 5.86 22.75 -21.65
C PRO A 35 5.04 21.45 -21.63
N PRO A 36 5.57 20.34 -21.08
CA PRO A 36 4.74 19.17 -20.86
C PRO A 36 3.59 19.57 -19.92
N SER A 37 2.37 19.32 -20.37
CA SER A 37 1.16 19.26 -19.57
C SER A 37 1.38 18.26 -18.43
N GLY A 38 1.91 18.77 -17.32
CA GLY A 38 2.29 18.04 -16.13
C GLY A 38 2.02 18.88 -14.88
N ALA A 39 0.86 19.53 -14.86
CA ALA A 39 0.26 20.03 -13.62
C ALA A 39 -0.67 18.94 -13.04
N GLU A 40 -0.19 17.69 -12.98
CA GLU A 40 -0.78 16.72 -12.07
C GLU A 40 -0.30 17.10 -10.67
N SER A 41 -1.28 17.43 -9.84
CA SER A 41 -1.12 17.98 -8.52
C SER A 41 -0.17 17.12 -7.68
N ASN A 42 0.84 17.78 -7.11
CA ASN A 42 1.76 17.24 -6.11
C ASN A 42 1.09 16.86 -4.77
N SER A 43 -0.21 16.58 -4.76
CA SER A 43 -0.93 15.99 -3.64
C SER A 43 -0.84 14.46 -3.60
N ASP A 44 -0.34 13.80 -4.64
CA ASP A 44 -0.33 12.34 -4.74
C ASP A 44 0.96 11.66 -4.23
N LEU A 45 2.03 12.42 -3.95
CA LEU A 45 3.32 11.88 -3.46
C LEU A 45 3.64 12.23 -2.00
N ALA A 46 2.74 12.92 -1.30
CA ALA A 46 2.88 13.29 0.10
C ALA A 46 1.76 12.71 0.99
N ARG A 47 1.30 11.48 0.67
CA ARG A 47 0.41 10.72 1.54
C ARG A 47 1.22 9.75 2.40
N PRO A 48 1.50 10.09 3.66
CA PRO A 48 1.78 9.08 4.70
C PRO A 48 0.61 8.08 4.88
N GLU A 49 -0.50 8.27 4.17
CA GLU A 49 -1.63 7.35 3.96
C GLU A 49 -1.43 6.30 2.86
N ARG A 50 -0.23 5.73 2.70
CA ARG A 50 -0.16 4.25 2.55
C ARG A 50 -0.19 3.55 3.93
N ALA A 51 -0.47 4.28 5.00
CA ALA A 51 -0.99 3.73 6.25
C ALA A 51 -2.37 3.11 5.95
N GLY A 52 -2.57 1.81 5.88
CA GLY A 52 -1.75 0.67 6.27
C GLY A 52 -2.77 -0.45 6.44
N ALA A 53 -2.58 -1.56 5.74
CA ALA A 53 -3.50 -2.70 5.68
C ALA A 53 -4.81 -2.48 4.90
N ASN A 54 -4.78 -2.07 3.63
CA ASN A 54 -5.85 -2.54 2.74
C ASN A 54 -5.50 -3.98 2.34
N PRO A 55 -6.21 -5.00 2.84
CA PRO A 55 -5.89 -6.40 2.56
C PRO A 55 -5.91 -6.73 1.08
N ILE A 56 -6.74 -6.03 0.30
CA ILE A 56 -6.91 -6.27 -1.13
C ILE A 56 -5.62 -6.03 -1.89
N GLN A 57 -4.87 -4.97 -1.54
CA GLN A 57 -3.61 -4.66 -2.22
C GLN A 57 -2.57 -5.77 -2.00
N LEU A 58 -2.56 -6.37 -0.82
CA LEU A 58 -1.68 -7.50 -0.53
C LEU A 58 -1.99 -8.72 -1.41
N LEU A 59 -3.27 -9.00 -1.62
CA LEU A 59 -3.73 -10.12 -2.46
C LEU A 59 -3.40 -9.91 -3.94
N GLN A 60 -2.98 -8.71 -4.36
CA GLN A 60 -2.47 -8.48 -5.71
C GLN A 60 -1.03 -8.96 -5.91
N ASN A 61 -0.27 -9.16 -4.83
CA ASN A 61 1.11 -9.57 -4.93
C ASN A 61 1.24 -10.99 -5.51
N PRO A 62 2.09 -11.23 -6.53
CA PRO A 62 2.24 -12.55 -7.15
C PRO A 62 2.61 -13.67 -6.16
N LYS A 63 3.49 -13.41 -5.18
CA LYS A 63 3.87 -14.41 -4.18
C LYS A 63 2.68 -14.78 -3.29
N ILE A 64 1.86 -13.80 -2.93
CA ILE A 64 0.65 -14.04 -2.12
C ILE A 64 -0.42 -14.77 -2.92
N LYS A 65 -0.62 -14.41 -4.18
CA LYS A 65 -1.51 -15.13 -5.09
C LYS A 65 -1.15 -16.62 -5.17
N SER A 66 0.14 -16.92 -5.34
CA SER A 66 0.64 -18.31 -5.35
C SER A 66 0.51 -18.99 -3.99
N GLU A 67 0.86 -18.32 -2.89
CA GLU A 67 0.74 -18.85 -1.52
C GLU A 67 -0.71 -19.22 -1.17
N LEU A 68 -1.67 -18.40 -1.59
CA LEU A 68 -3.10 -18.62 -1.37
C LEU A 68 -3.73 -19.51 -2.45
N GLN A 69 -2.96 -19.91 -3.46
CA GLN A 69 -3.44 -20.70 -4.61
C GLN A 69 -4.71 -20.08 -5.23
N LEU A 70 -4.68 -18.75 -5.42
CA LEU A 70 -5.81 -18.04 -6.02
C LEU A 70 -6.00 -18.46 -7.48
N THR A 71 -7.23 -18.78 -7.85
CA THR A 71 -7.58 -19.06 -9.24
C THR A 71 -7.59 -17.79 -10.08
N ASP A 72 -7.49 -17.92 -11.40
CA ASP A 72 -7.57 -16.76 -12.30
C ASP A 72 -8.89 -15.98 -12.15
N ASP A 73 -10.01 -16.69 -11.94
CA ASP A 73 -11.31 -16.10 -11.64
C ASP A 73 -11.30 -15.31 -10.31
N GLN A 74 -10.71 -15.87 -9.25
CA GLN A 74 -10.57 -15.16 -7.98
C GLN A 74 -9.70 -13.92 -8.14
N VAL A 75 -8.57 -14.01 -8.85
CA VAL A 75 -7.67 -12.87 -9.12
C VAL A 75 -8.41 -11.77 -9.89
N ALA A 76 -9.19 -12.13 -10.92
CA ALA A 76 -9.99 -11.16 -11.68
C ALA A 76 -11.03 -10.47 -10.79
N LYS A 77 -11.73 -11.22 -9.94
CA LYS A 77 -12.72 -10.66 -9.00
C LYS A 77 -12.07 -9.75 -7.96
N ILE A 78 -10.93 -10.12 -7.38
CA ILE A 78 -10.19 -9.27 -6.43
C ILE A 78 -9.78 -7.95 -7.08
N LYS A 79 -9.29 -7.99 -8.32
CA LYS A 79 -8.96 -6.78 -9.10
C LYS A 79 -10.17 -5.89 -9.36
N ALA A 80 -11.33 -6.49 -9.63
CA ALA A 80 -12.58 -5.74 -9.79
C ALA A 80 -12.98 -5.03 -8.48
N VAL A 81 -12.89 -5.72 -7.34
CA VAL A 81 -13.16 -5.12 -6.02
C VAL A 81 -12.18 -3.99 -5.70
N GLU A 82 -10.89 -4.16 -6.02
CA GLU A 82 -9.89 -3.09 -5.86
C GLU A 82 -10.22 -1.86 -6.72
N THR A 83 -10.57 -2.07 -7.98
CA THR A 83 -10.91 -0.99 -8.92
C THR A 83 -12.13 -0.20 -8.43
N ASP A 84 -13.17 -0.91 -7.98
CA ASP A 84 -14.35 -0.32 -7.38
C ASP A 84 -14.02 0.46 -6.10
N LEU A 85 -13.24 -0.13 -5.19
CA LEU A 85 -12.82 0.54 -3.96
C LEU A 85 -12.01 1.82 -4.25
N LEU A 86 -11.09 1.78 -5.21
CA LEU A 86 -10.33 2.95 -5.63
C LEU A 86 -11.22 4.05 -6.21
N ALA A 87 -12.25 3.69 -6.99
CA ALA A 87 -13.23 4.65 -7.51
C ALA A 87 -14.07 5.28 -6.39
N GLN A 88 -14.50 4.48 -5.40
CA GLN A 88 -15.22 4.97 -4.24
C GLN A 88 -14.37 5.91 -3.38
N VAL A 89 -13.12 5.53 -3.09
CA VAL A 89 -12.15 6.38 -2.36
C VAL A 89 -11.88 7.68 -3.10
N THR A 90 -11.70 7.62 -4.43
CA THR A 90 -11.49 8.82 -5.25
C THR A 90 -12.68 9.76 -5.18
N THR A 91 -13.90 9.21 -5.27
CA THR A 91 -15.15 9.99 -5.18
C THR A 91 -15.29 10.63 -3.79
N ALA A 92 -15.07 9.85 -2.72
CA ALA A 92 -15.11 10.34 -1.35
C ALA A 92 -14.07 11.45 -1.14
N SER A 93 -12.83 11.25 -1.61
CA SER A 93 -11.74 12.24 -1.48
C SER A 93 -12.07 13.56 -2.18
N LYS A 94 -12.75 13.52 -3.34
CA LYS A 94 -13.22 14.74 -4.02
C LYS A 94 -14.29 15.45 -3.19
N SER A 95 -15.29 14.71 -2.68
CA SER A 95 -16.34 15.28 -1.80
C SER A 95 -15.76 15.93 -0.56
N ILE A 96 -14.82 15.24 0.11
CA ILE A 96 -14.13 15.73 1.30
C ILE A 96 -13.38 17.03 1.00
N LYS A 97 -12.67 17.11 -0.14
CA LYS A 97 -11.94 18.31 -0.55
C LYS A 97 -12.88 19.51 -0.74
N GLU A 98 -14.00 19.30 -1.42
CA GLU A 98 -15.00 20.36 -1.64
C GLU A 98 -15.69 20.78 -0.33
N GLU A 99 -16.01 19.84 0.56
CA GLU A 99 -16.54 20.13 1.89
C GLU A 99 -15.52 20.91 2.73
N ASN A 100 -14.25 20.49 2.74
CA ASN A 100 -13.20 21.20 3.47
C ASN A 100 -13.01 22.64 2.96
N LYS A 101 -13.07 22.85 1.64
CA LYS A 101 -13.01 24.21 1.05
C LYS A 101 -14.18 25.09 1.50
N LYS A 102 -15.38 24.52 1.62
CA LYS A 102 -16.55 25.23 2.17
C LYS A 102 -16.35 25.59 3.64
N ILE A 103 -15.77 24.68 4.43
CA ILE A 103 -15.47 24.91 5.84
C ILE A 103 -14.41 26.00 6.01
N GLU A 104 -13.35 26.01 5.19
CA GLU A 104 -12.30 27.03 5.22
C GLU A 104 -12.82 28.43 4.90
N ALA A 105 -13.90 28.53 4.12
CA ALA A 105 -14.58 29.79 3.83
C ALA A 105 -15.46 30.30 4.98
N LEU A 106 -15.72 29.50 6.03
CA LEU A 106 -16.50 29.91 7.18
C LEU A 106 -15.67 30.76 8.16
N PRO A 107 -16.32 31.62 8.98
CA PRO A 107 -15.70 32.28 10.13
C PRO A 107 -14.97 31.28 11.05
N LYS A 108 -13.81 31.68 11.59
CA LYS A 108 -12.91 30.79 12.37
C LYS A 108 -13.61 30.09 13.54
N ASP A 109 -14.50 30.80 14.22
CA ASP A 109 -15.32 30.30 15.34
C ASP A 109 -16.29 29.18 14.94
N LYS A 110 -16.64 29.07 13.65
CA LYS A 110 -17.50 28.01 13.11
C LYS A 110 -16.72 26.85 12.48
N GLN A 111 -15.45 27.05 12.17
CA GLN A 111 -14.66 26.03 11.47
C GLN A 111 -14.46 24.77 12.31
N GLU A 112 -14.22 24.90 13.62
CA GLU A 112 -13.91 23.77 14.49
C GLU A 112 -15.04 22.74 14.54
N GLY A 113 -16.28 23.21 14.73
CA GLY A 113 -17.46 22.33 14.76
C GLY A 113 -17.68 21.60 13.44
N GLU A 114 -17.54 22.29 12.30
CA GLU A 114 -17.71 21.68 10.99
C GLU A 114 -16.55 20.75 10.62
N LYS A 115 -15.31 21.08 10.99
CA LYS A 115 -14.16 20.17 10.85
C LYS A 115 -14.37 18.88 11.63
N LYS A 116 -14.91 18.95 12.84
CA LYS A 116 -15.22 17.76 13.65
C LYS A 116 -16.30 16.90 12.98
N LYS A 117 -17.37 17.50 12.46
CA LYS A 117 -18.41 16.77 11.71
C LYS A 117 -17.85 16.10 10.45
N LEU A 118 -17.03 16.82 9.68
CA LEU A 118 -16.36 16.27 8.51
C LEU A 118 -15.45 15.10 8.90
N ALA A 119 -14.69 15.21 9.99
CA ALA A 119 -13.84 14.13 10.49
C ALA A 119 -14.66 12.87 10.83
N THR A 120 -15.79 13.01 11.54
CA THR A 120 -16.71 11.89 11.83
C THR A 120 -17.25 11.25 10.55
N LYS A 121 -17.70 12.06 9.57
CA LYS A 121 -18.19 11.55 8.28
C LYS A 121 -17.12 10.78 7.51
N ILE A 122 -15.87 11.25 7.54
CA ILE A 122 -14.72 10.56 6.93
C ILE A 122 -14.50 9.20 7.60
N GLU A 123 -14.54 9.17 8.93
CA GLU A 123 -14.36 7.94 9.71
C GLU A 123 -15.46 6.91 9.42
N GLU A 124 -16.73 7.32 9.46
CA GLU A 124 -17.88 6.46 9.13
C GLU A 124 -17.80 5.92 7.70
N GLY A 125 -17.46 6.78 6.73
CA GLY A 125 -17.24 6.39 5.35
C GLY A 125 -16.11 5.37 5.19
N ALA A 126 -15.00 5.55 5.90
CA ALA A 126 -13.88 4.61 5.88
C ALA A 126 -14.25 3.25 6.50
N VAL A 127 -15.04 3.23 7.58
CA VAL A 127 -15.56 2.00 8.18
C VAL A 127 -16.50 1.27 7.21
N ALA A 128 -17.42 1.99 6.58
CA ALA A 128 -18.35 1.42 5.60
C ALA A 128 -17.62 0.79 4.40
N LEU A 129 -16.65 1.51 3.82
CA LEU A 129 -15.81 1.00 2.74
C LEU A 129 -15.03 -0.26 3.14
N THR A 130 -14.47 -0.26 4.37
CA THR A 130 -13.75 -1.41 4.89
C THR A 130 -14.68 -2.63 4.99
N LYS A 131 -15.87 -2.48 5.58
CA LYS A 131 -16.84 -3.57 5.73
C LYS A 131 -17.35 -4.11 4.40
N ASP A 132 -17.66 -3.21 3.46
CA ASP A 132 -18.06 -3.62 2.10
C ASP A 132 -16.94 -4.42 1.40
N SER A 133 -15.71 -3.92 1.46
CA SER A 133 -14.55 -4.59 0.85
C SER A 133 -14.28 -5.97 1.46
N GLN A 134 -14.42 -6.10 2.79
CA GLN A 134 -14.28 -7.37 3.50
C GLN A 134 -15.40 -8.35 3.12
N SER A 135 -16.66 -7.88 3.03
CA SER A 135 -17.80 -8.70 2.60
C SER A 135 -17.65 -9.20 1.16
N LYS A 136 -17.13 -8.36 0.26
CA LYS A 136 -16.81 -8.77 -1.11
C LYS A 136 -15.69 -9.82 -1.13
N MET A 137 -14.66 -9.67 -0.29
CA MET A 137 -13.56 -10.65 -0.20
C MET A 137 -14.00 -12.01 0.33
N SER A 138 -14.84 -12.07 1.37
CA SER A 138 -15.30 -13.36 1.92
C SER A 138 -16.19 -14.16 0.96
N LYS A 139 -16.77 -13.50 -0.06
CA LYS A 139 -17.49 -14.18 -1.16
C LYS A 139 -16.58 -14.72 -2.25
N ILE A 140 -15.33 -14.23 -2.33
CA ILE A 140 -14.37 -14.61 -3.37
C ILE A 140 -13.39 -15.66 -2.83
N LEU A 141 -12.91 -15.48 -1.60
CA LEU A 141 -11.95 -16.37 -0.97
C LEU A 141 -12.67 -17.56 -0.32
N LYS A 142 -12.05 -18.73 -0.40
CA LYS A 142 -12.46 -19.89 0.40
C LYS A 142 -12.08 -19.67 1.88
N PRO A 143 -12.74 -20.33 2.84
CA PRO A 143 -12.44 -20.15 4.26
C PRO A 143 -10.96 -20.34 4.63
N GLU A 144 -10.30 -21.34 4.04
CA GLU A 144 -8.87 -21.60 4.25
C GLU A 144 -7.97 -20.49 3.67
N GLN A 145 -8.37 -19.89 2.54
CA GLN A 145 -7.66 -18.77 1.93
C GLN A 145 -7.85 -17.49 2.73
N GLU A 146 -9.06 -17.25 3.24
CA GLU A 146 -9.34 -16.09 4.12
C GLU A 146 -8.53 -16.19 5.40
N LYS A 147 -8.52 -17.37 6.04
CA LYS A 147 -7.69 -17.62 7.22
C LYS A 147 -6.22 -17.35 6.92
N ARG A 148 -5.69 -17.90 5.83
CA ARG A 148 -4.28 -17.71 5.47
C ARG A 148 -3.98 -16.24 5.13
N ALA A 149 -4.89 -15.53 4.48
CA ALA A 149 -4.75 -14.09 4.24
C ALA A 149 -4.67 -13.30 5.56
N LYS A 150 -5.51 -13.62 6.56
CA LYS A 150 -5.45 -13.01 7.90
C LYS A 150 -4.10 -13.24 8.59
N GLU A 151 -3.59 -14.47 8.58
CA GLU A 151 -2.26 -14.79 9.10
C GLU A 151 -1.18 -13.92 8.46
N ILE A 152 -1.22 -13.79 7.13
CA ILE A 152 -0.24 -13.01 6.37
C ILE A 152 -0.35 -11.51 6.67
N LEU A 153 -1.56 -10.97 6.76
CA LEU A 153 -1.77 -9.57 7.15
C LEU A 153 -1.17 -9.30 8.53
N LEU A 154 -1.42 -10.19 9.48
CA LEU A 154 -0.91 -10.07 10.83
C LEU A 154 0.62 -10.10 10.87
N GLN A 155 1.26 -10.97 10.07
CA GLN A 155 2.72 -11.00 9.96
C GLN A 155 3.34 -9.70 9.43
N LYS A 156 2.57 -8.88 8.71
CA LYS A 156 3.10 -7.75 7.93
C LYS A 156 2.76 -6.40 8.51
N PHE A 157 1.57 -6.31 9.10
CA PHE A 157 1.09 -5.10 9.76
C PHE A 157 1.20 -5.19 11.29
N ASP A 158 1.44 -6.39 11.84
CA ASP A 158 1.63 -6.65 13.28
C ASP A 158 0.57 -5.92 14.12
N PHE A 159 0.96 -5.07 15.06
CA PHE A 159 0.04 -4.33 15.93
C PHE A 159 -0.81 -3.27 15.20
N GLY A 160 -0.47 -2.92 13.95
CA GLY A 160 -1.25 -1.98 13.15
C GLY A 160 -2.61 -2.53 12.71
N ILE A 161 -2.85 -3.85 12.79
CA ILE A 161 -4.11 -4.48 12.35
C ILE A 161 -4.90 -5.14 13.49
N ILE A 162 -4.34 -5.28 14.69
CA ILE A 162 -5.00 -6.04 15.76
C ILE A 162 -6.26 -5.36 16.33
N THR A 163 -6.48 -4.08 16.04
CA THR A 163 -7.70 -3.35 16.44
C THR A 163 -8.85 -3.51 15.46
N LYS A 164 -8.64 -4.20 14.32
CA LYS A 164 -9.72 -4.53 13.37
C LYS A 164 -10.62 -5.62 13.95
N ASP A 165 -11.92 -5.54 13.66
CA ASP A 165 -12.98 -6.31 14.33
C ASP A 165 -12.66 -7.81 14.47
N ASP A 166 -12.16 -8.44 13.41
CA ASP A 166 -11.81 -9.87 13.40
C ASP A 166 -10.69 -10.20 14.41
N PHE A 167 -9.56 -9.49 14.36
CA PHE A 167 -8.44 -9.72 15.28
C PHE A 167 -8.76 -9.31 16.71
N ALA A 168 -9.51 -8.22 16.87
CA ALA A 168 -9.94 -7.76 18.18
C ALA A 168 -10.85 -8.79 18.86
N THR A 169 -11.66 -9.51 18.08
CA THR A 169 -12.50 -10.62 18.54
C THR A 169 -11.66 -11.83 18.91
N ASP A 170 -10.75 -12.26 18.03
CA ASP A 170 -9.87 -13.42 18.27
C ASP A 170 -8.97 -13.22 19.49
N LEU A 171 -8.47 -12.01 19.71
CA LEU A 171 -7.65 -11.62 20.87
C LEU A 171 -8.48 -11.26 22.11
N LYS A 172 -9.82 -11.24 22.00
CA LYS A 172 -10.74 -10.86 23.08
C LYS A 172 -10.36 -9.52 23.72
N LEU A 173 -10.05 -8.53 22.89
CA LEU A 173 -9.62 -7.21 23.37
C LEU A 173 -10.77 -6.53 24.12
N THR A 174 -10.48 -6.02 25.31
CA THR A 174 -11.44 -5.17 26.06
C THR A 174 -11.58 -3.82 25.39
N ASP A 175 -12.67 -3.10 25.67
CA ASP A 175 -12.86 -1.74 25.11
C ASP A 175 -11.75 -0.78 25.55
N ALA A 176 -11.24 -0.94 26.78
CA ALA A 176 -10.09 -0.19 27.27
C ALA A 176 -8.83 -0.48 26.44
N GLN A 177 -8.54 -1.75 26.15
CA GLN A 177 -7.39 -2.15 25.31
C GLN A 177 -7.56 -1.65 23.87
N LYS A 178 -8.75 -1.80 23.27
CA LYS A 178 -9.05 -1.29 21.92
C LYS A 178 -8.80 0.21 21.85
N LYS A 179 -9.27 0.97 22.86
CA LYS A 179 -9.05 2.40 22.94
C LYS A 179 -7.55 2.74 23.02
N GLN A 180 -6.81 2.11 23.94
CA GLN A 180 -5.37 2.35 24.08
C GLN A 180 -4.59 2.01 22.80
N LEU A 181 -4.91 0.90 22.15
CA LEU A 181 -4.28 0.50 20.89
C LEU A 181 -4.62 1.48 19.76
N ASN A 182 -5.86 1.93 19.64
CA ASN A 182 -6.25 2.96 18.68
C ASN A 182 -5.53 4.29 18.95
N ASP A 183 -5.38 4.68 20.22
CA ASP A 183 -4.61 5.87 20.60
C ASP A 183 -3.13 5.74 20.19
N ILE A 184 -2.50 4.57 20.41
CA ILE A 184 -1.13 4.28 19.96
C ILE A 184 -1.01 4.38 18.43
N VAL A 185 -1.95 3.78 17.68
CA VAL A 185 -1.98 3.85 16.21
C VAL A 185 -2.16 5.30 15.75
N GLY A 186 -3.01 6.08 16.42
CA GLY A 186 -3.19 7.51 16.14
C GLY A 186 -1.92 8.33 16.37
N GLN A 187 -1.22 8.09 17.49
CA GLN A 187 0.06 8.74 17.80
C GLN A 187 1.15 8.36 16.79
N MET A 188 1.26 7.07 16.45
CA MET A 188 2.17 6.55 15.44
C MET A 188 1.96 7.27 14.10
N ARG A 189 0.70 7.42 13.68
CA ARG A 189 0.34 8.14 12.45
C ARG A 189 0.75 9.60 12.52
N THR A 190 0.46 10.30 13.60
CA THR A 190 0.85 11.70 13.80
C THR A 190 2.37 11.88 13.75
N LYS A 191 3.13 11.03 14.45
CA LYS A 191 4.60 11.03 14.42
C LYS A 191 5.13 10.76 13.01
N THR A 192 4.54 9.79 12.30
CA THR A 192 4.90 9.45 10.92
C THR A 192 4.73 10.65 9.98
N ILE A 193 3.57 11.32 10.05
CA ILE A 193 3.30 12.53 9.25
C ILE A 193 4.31 13.63 9.59
N GLY A 194 4.50 13.92 10.87
CA GLY A 194 5.37 15.01 11.31
C GLY A 194 6.87 14.79 11.04
N ALA A 195 7.30 13.52 10.97
CA ALA A 195 8.70 13.17 10.71
C ALA A 195 9.01 12.95 9.21
N TRP A 196 8.02 13.08 8.31
CA TRP A 196 8.21 12.87 6.89
C TRP A 196 8.81 14.09 6.20
N GLU A 197 10.03 13.95 5.69
CA GLU A 197 10.65 14.97 4.86
C GLU A 197 10.34 14.74 3.38
N ILE A 198 10.02 15.81 2.65
CA ILE A 198 9.76 15.72 1.21
C ILE A 198 11.10 15.51 0.49
N PRO A 199 11.27 14.43 -0.29
CA PRO A 199 12.50 14.18 -1.03
C PRO A 199 12.74 15.24 -2.13
N ASP A 200 14.01 15.58 -2.35
CA ASP A 200 14.43 16.48 -3.43
C ASP A 200 14.00 15.92 -4.80
N ARG A 201 13.52 16.79 -5.70
CA ARG A 201 13.04 16.38 -7.02
C ARG A 201 14.11 16.41 -8.10
N GLU A 202 15.08 17.29 -7.96
CA GLU A 202 16.08 17.58 -8.99
C GLU A 202 17.37 16.79 -8.74
N ASP A 203 17.78 16.69 -7.48
CA ASP A 203 19.01 16.01 -7.08
C ASP A 203 18.73 14.57 -6.64
N ALA A 204 19.13 13.61 -7.48
CA ALA A 204 18.95 12.18 -7.21
C ALA A 204 19.69 11.70 -5.96
N THR A 205 20.86 12.26 -5.66
CA THR A 205 21.66 11.88 -4.49
C THR A 205 20.99 12.35 -3.21
N LYS A 206 20.54 13.61 -3.17
CA LYS A 206 19.77 14.14 -2.03
C LYS A 206 18.46 13.41 -1.86
N ARG A 207 17.72 13.16 -2.95
CA ARG A 207 16.47 12.40 -2.93
C ARG A 207 16.66 11.02 -2.28
N ASN A 208 17.65 10.27 -2.74
CA ASN A 208 17.92 8.93 -2.23
C ASN A 208 18.32 8.94 -0.75
N LYS A 209 19.09 9.95 -0.33
CA LYS A 209 19.44 10.15 1.08
C LYS A 209 18.20 10.43 1.93
N THR A 210 17.36 11.40 1.53
CA THR A 210 16.11 11.72 2.25
C THR A 210 15.18 10.51 2.34
N LEU A 211 15.05 9.72 1.27
CA LEU A 211 14.25 8.50 1.28
C LEU A 211 14.82 7.43 2.24
N ALA A 212 16.15 7.28 2.32
CA ALA A 212 16.79 6.37 3.27
C ALA A 212 16.59 6.83 4.71
N ASP A 213 16.74 8.13 4.98
CA ASP A 213 16.57 8.71 6.31
C ASP A 213 15.10 8.64 6.77
N ASN A 214 14.15 8.94 5.89
CA ASN A 214 12.72 8.75 6.15
C ASN A 214 12.41 7.30 6.50
N ARG A 215 12.93 6.32 5.73
CA ARG A 215 12.72 4.88 6.04
C ARG A 215 13.20 4.54 7.46
N LYS A 216 14.40 4.97 7.84
CA LYS A 216 14.93 4.75 9.20
C LYS A 216 14.06 5.38 10.28
N ARG A 217 13.57 6.61 10.07
CA ARG A 217 12.65 7.28 11.00
C ARG A 217 11.34 6.51 11.15
N MET A 218 10.77 6.05 10.04
CA MET A 218 9.53 5.26 10.05
C MET A 218 9.71 3.92 10.76
N GLU A 219 10.83 3.23 10.54
CA GLU A 219 11.16 1.99 11.24
C GLU A 219 11.26 2.21 12.75
N ALA A 220 11.89 3.30 13.19
CA ALA A 220 11.99 3.65 14.61
C ALA A 220 10.61 3.93 15.23
N ILE A 221 9.77 4.73 14.56
CA ILE A 221 8.40 5.04 15.01
C ILE A 221 7.56 3.75 15.11
N MET A 222 7.59 2.91 14.08
CA MET A 222 6.87 1.63 14.06
C MET A 222 7.35 0.71 15.20
N LYS A 223 8.66 0.62 15.43
CA LYS A 223 9.22 -0.20 16.51
C LYS A 223 8.76 0.29 17.88
N GLU A 224 8.80 1.60 18.13
CA GLU A 224 8.34 2.22 19.38
C GLU A 224 6.84 1.92 19.60
N SER A 225 6.00 2.18 18.60
CA SER A 225 4.56 1.94 18.69
C SER A 225 4.21 0.47 18.87
N ASN A 226 4.93 -0.45 18.22
CA ASN A 226 4.75 -1.88 18.44
C ASN A 226 5.14 -2.31 19.86
N GLN A 227 6.17 -1.71 20.45
CA GLN A 227 6.52 -1.98 21.86
C GLN A 227 5.44 -1.49 22.82
N GLN A 228 4.89 -0.30 22.58
CA GLN A 228 3.77 0.23 23.35
C GLN A 228 2.53 -0.67 23.23
N ALA A 229 2.19 -1.09 22.01
CA ALA A 229 1.05 -1.96 21.77
C ALA A 229 1.21 -3.34 22.43
N LYS A 230 2.43 -3.92 22.42
CA LYS A 230 2.74 -5.15 23.16
C LYS A 230 2.46 -5.03 24.66
N ALA A 231 2.76 -3.88 25.26
CA ALA A 231 2.56 -3.65 26.68
C ALA A 231 1.07 -3.53 27.09
N VAL A 232 0.17 -3.30 26.13
CA VAL A 232 -1.29 -3.25 26.37
C VAL A 232 -1.91 -4.66 26.43
N LEU A 233 -1.28 -5.65 25.79
CA LEU A 233 -1.79 -7.01 25.72
C LEU A 233 -1.36 -7.85 26.93
N THR A 234 -2.23 -8.77 27.36
CA THR A 234 -1.86 -9.76 28.38
C THR A 234 -0.92 -10.82 27.82
N PRO A 235 -0.20 -11.58 28.67
CA PRO A 235 0.62 -12.71 28.22
C PRO A 235 -0.16 -13.74 27.38
N GLU A 236 -1.41 -14.02 27.73
CA GLU A 236 -2.28 -14.94 27.00
C GLU A 236 -2.66 -14.38 25.62
N GLN A 237 -2.94 -13.08 25.53
CA GLN A 237 -3.22 -12.41 24.26
C GLN A 237 -1.99 -12.39 23.36
N LEU A 238 -0.79 -12.15 23.91
CA LEU A 238 0.47 -12.24 23.16
C LEU A 238 0.71 -13.66 22.63
N LYS A 239 0.44 -14.70 23.44
CA LYS A 239 0.53 -16.09 22.99
C LYS A 239 -0.48 -16.40 21.87
N THR A 240 -1.70 -15.87 22.00
CA THR A 240 -2.75 -16.01 20.98
C THR A 240 -2.34 -15.31 19.69
N LEU A 241 -1.80 -14.09 19.79
CA LEU A 241 -1.29 -13.30 18.66
C LEU A 241 -0.22 -14.06 17.88
N GLU A 242 0.75 -14.68 18.56
CA GLU A 242 1.79 -15.47 17.90
C GLU A 242 1.21 -16.73 17.22
N THR A 243 0.16 -17.33 17.78
CA THR A 243 -0.55 -18.45 17.14
C THR A 243 -1.30 -17.99 15.88
N LEU A 244 -1.93 -16.82 15.93
CA LEU A 244 -2.66 -16.23 14.81
C LEU A 244 -1.76 -15.82 13.64
N LYS A 245 -0.45 -15.65 13.85
CA LYS A 245 0.50 -15.35 12.76
C LYS A 245 0.68 -16.54 11.81
N GLY A 246 0.42 -17.77 12.26
CA GLY A 246 0.53 -18.96 11.42
C GLY A 246 1.94 -19.19 10.85
N LYS A 247 2.04 -19.83 9.69
CA LYS A 247 3.33 -20.16 9.05
C LYS A 247 4.00 -18.91 8.47
N PRO A 248 5.30 -18.65 8.69
CA PRO A 248 5.99 -17.50 8.11
C PRO A 248 5.88 -17.45 6.58
N VAL A 249 5.72 -16.25 6.01
CA VAL A 249 5.77 -16.02 4.56
C VAL A 249 6.87 -15.04 4.18
N SER A 250 7.64 -15.41 3.15
CA SER A 250 8.70 -14.58 2.61
C SER A 250 8.16 -13.65 1.51
N PHE A 251 7.80 -12.43 1.89
CA PHE A 251 7.57 -11.33 0.96
C PHE A 251 7.86 -9.98 1.61
N SER A 252 8.26 -8.99 0.80
CA SER A 252 8.49 -7.61 1.26
C SER A 252 7.35 -6.69 0.82
N LEU A 253 6.99 -5.69 1.63
CA LEU A 253 6.06 -4.64 1.19
C LEU A 253 6.61 -3.87 -0.03
N ALA A 254 7.94 -3.87 -0.24
CA ALA A 254 8.56 -3.32 -1.44
C ALA A 254 8.25 -4.13 -2.72
N ASP A 255 7.77 -5.38 -2.57
CA ASP A 255 7.32 -6.21 -3.70
C ASP A 255 5.92 -5.82 -4.17
N LEU A 256 5.20 -4.93 -3.45
CA LEU A 256 3.93 -4.35 -3.88
C LEU A 256 4.21 -3.26 -4.93
N LYS A 257 4.10 -3.63 -6.20
CA LYS A 257 4.17 -2.70 -7.33
C LYS A 257 2.85 -1.99 -7.53
#